data_AF-A0A858REV8-F1
#
_entry.id   AF-A0A858REV8-F1
#
_cell.length_a   1.000
_cell.length_b   1.000
_cell.length_c   1.000
_cell.angle_alpha   90.00
_cell.angle_beta   90.00
_cell.angle_gamma   90.00
#
_symmetry.space_group_name_H-M   'P 1'
#
loop_
_entity.id
_entity.type
_entity.pdbx_description
1 polymer ?
#
loop_
_entity_poly.entity_id
_entity_poly.type
_entity_poly.pdbx_seq_one_letter_code
_entity_poly.pdbx_strand_id
1 'polypeptide(L)'
;MDQRTATTLRLTIWGIILFFAFIYGSKHYKKFARKEKLVEEMRTIISDATFYRNLDAKSAHATFLKAIGMIDEANTLGMAPTVYFDQVFKHDDDLKTQLGREYEDLPARERLARETLMRGYQHALQFSMLDEPEKRALLAKGELPEGDPKATIANVIDPTVSPGMEKIVPNLELRPVKAAGAPPTDLDVAAAKSLASELSAANVIEYEAEKRIVDHYLKNAAGKKAKEEAE
;
A
#
# COMPACT_ATOMS: atom_id res chain seq x y z
N MET A 1 63.79 -13.42 -3.41
CA MET A 1 62.68 -12.68 -2.76
C MET A 1 62.81 -12.90 -1.27
N ASP A 2 63.06 -11.83 -0.51
CA ASP A 2 63.39 -11.93 0.91
C ASP A 2 62.17 -12.44 1.70
N GLN A 3 62.34 -13.40 2.62
CA GLN A 3 61.23 -13.99 3.39
C GLN A 3 60.36 -12.93 4.09
N ARG A 4 60.98 -11.82 4.49
CA ARG A 4 60.31 -10.66 5.10
C ARG A 4 59.37 -9.92 4.13
N THR A 5 59.77 -9.78 2.86
CA THR A 5 58.94 -9.14 1.82
C THR A 5 57.72 -9.97 1.44
N ALA A 6 57.82 -11.31 1.49
CA ALA A 6 56.68 -12.19 1.24
C ALA A 6 55.66 -12.15 2.38
N THR A 7 56.11 -12.04 3.63
CA THR A 7 55.24 -11.96 4.82
C THR A 7 54.52 -10.61 4.92
N THR A 8 55.21 -9.50 4.66
CA THR A 8 54.57 -8.18 4.62
C THR A 8 53.55 -8.09 3.50
N LEU A 9 53.86 -8.59 2.30
CA LEU A 9 52.92 -8.61 1.18
C LEU A 9 51.65 -9.43 1.50
N ARG A 10 51.79 -10.60 2.12
CA ARG A 10 50.63 -11.41 2.55
C ARG A 10 49.75 -10.70 3.57
N LEU A 11 50.35 -10.02 4.56
CA LEU A 11 49.61 -9.25 5.57
C LEU A 11 48.87 -8.07 4.94
N THR A 12 49.49 -7.36 3.99
CA THR A 12 48.84 -6.27 3.26
C THR A 12 47.65 -6.78 2.44
N ILE A 13 47.80 -7.91 1.73
CA ILE A 13 46.71 -8.52 0.97
C ILE A 13 45.54 -8.92 1.89
N TRP A 14 45.83 -9.56 3.03
CA TRP A 14 44.79 -9.89 4.02
C TRP A 14 44.11 -8.66 4.61
N GLY A 15 44.87 -7.60 4.91
CA GLY A 15 44.31 -6.32 5.37
C GLY A 15 43.34 -5.71 4.35
N ILE A 16 43.69 -5.76 3.06
CA ILE A 16 42.80 -5.30 1.98
C ILE A 16 41.54 -6.16 1.88
N ILE A 17 41.66 -7.50 1.95
CA ILE A 17 40.51 -8.41 1.92
C ILE A 17 39.55 -8.14 3.10
N LEU A 18 40.08 -8.02 4.31
CA LEU A 18 39.28 -7.71 5.50
C LEU A 18 38.59 -6.34 5.39
N PHE A 19 39.27 -5.35 4.83
CA PHE A 19 38.70 -4.04 4.59
C PHE A 19 37.51 -4.10 3.61
N PHE A 20 37.66 -4.82 2.49
CA PHE A 20 36.55 -5.03 1.55
C PHE A 20 35.39 -5.83 2.17
N ALA A 21 35.70 -6.88 2.94
CA ALA A 21 34.69 -7.65 3.67
C ALA A 21 33.93 -6.77 4.67
N PHE A 22 34.64 -5.87 5.38
CA PHE A 22 34.04 -4.92 6.31
C PHE A 22 33.12 -3.91 5.61
N ILE A 23 33.55 -3.32 4.49
CA ILE A 23 32.71 -2.40 3.70
C ILE A 23 31.47 -3.11 3.19
N TYR A 24 31.63 -4.31 2.64
CA TYR A 24 30.52 -5.09 2.10
C TYR A 24 29.53 -5.50 3.19
N GLY A 25 30.04 -6.01 4.32
CA GLY A 25 29.24 -6.37 5.49
C GLY A 25 28.48 -5.16 6.05
N SER A 26 29.13 -4.00 6.17
CA SER A 26 28.49 -2.77 6.63
C SER A 26 27.36 -2.30 5.70
N LYS A 27 27.57 -2.35 4.38
CA LYS A 27 26.53 -2.01 3.40
C LYS A 27 25.35 -2.98 3.46
N HIS A 28 25.62 -4.27 3.56
CA HIS A 28 24.58 -5.30 3.65
C HIS A 28 23.77 -5.15 4.95
N TYR A 29 24.45 -4.90 6.08
CA TYR A 29 23.82 -4.65 7.37
C TYR A 29 22.91 -3.42 7.33
N LYS A 30 23.39 -2.28 6.79
CA LYS A 30 22.58 -1.06 6.64
C LYS A 30 21.33 -1.29 5.78
N LYS A 31 21.48 -2.05 4.69
CA LYS A 31 20.36 -2.40 3.80
C LYS A 31 19.33 -3.28 4.51
N PHE A 32 19.80 -4.25 5.29
CA PHE A 32 18.93 -5.14 6.07
C PHE A 32 18.19 -4.39 7.18
N ALA A 33 18.89 -3.58 7.99
CA ALA A 33 18.28 -2.77 9.03
C ALA A 33 17.23 -1.78 8.47
N ARG A 34 17.47 -1.23 7.26
CA ARG A 34 16.49 -0.37 6.58
C ARG A 34 15.24 -1.15 6.15
N LYS A 35 15.40 -2.38 5.67
CA LYS A 35 14.26 -3.26 5.32
C LYS A 35 13.42 -3.56 6.55
N GLU A 36 14.03 -3.92 7.68
CA GLU A 36 13.31 -4.19 8.92
C GLU A 36 12.55 -2.96 9.42
N LYS A 37 13.21 -1.79 9.40
CA LYS A 37 12.58 -0.54 9.77
C LYS A 37 11.33 -0.23 8.93
N LEU A 38 11.40 -0.45 7.61
CA LEU A 38 10.24 -0.26 6.73
C LEU A 38 9.09 -1.23 7.06
N VAL A 39 9.41 -2.46 7.47
CA VAL A 39 8.39 -3.43 7.90
C VAL A 39 7.70 -2.95 9.17
N GLU A 40 8.46 -2.47 10.17
CA GLU A 40 7.92 -1.93 11.42
C GLU A 40 7.06 -0.67 11.23
N GLU A 41 7.54 0.25 10.38
CA GLU A 41 6.80 1.48 10.05
C GLU A 41 5.49 1.16 9.34
N MET A 42 5.49 0.21 8.40
CA MET A 42 4.27 -0.21 7.71
C MET A 42 3.28 -0.92 8.65
N ARG A 43 3.76 -1.73 9.60
CA ARG A 43 2.88 -2.31 10.65
C ARG A 43 2.19 -1.22 11.46
N THR A 44 2.90 -0.13 11.74
CA THR A 44 2.33 1.03 12.44
C THR A 44 1.28 1.73 11.58
N ILE A 45 1.54 1.89 10.29
CA ILE A 45 0.59 2.51 9.34
C ILE A 45 -0.69 1.68 9.16
N ILE A 46 -0.55 0.35 9.05
CA ILE A 46 -1.68 -0.57 8.83
C ILE A 46 -2.45 -0.86 10.13
N SER A 47 -2.01 -0.30 11.27
CA SER A 47 -2.71 -0.42 12.53
C SER A 47 -4.14 0.13 12.47
N ASP A 48 -5.01 -0.39 13.34
CA ASP A 48 -6.42 -0.01 13.41
C ASP A 48 -6.66 1.51 13.52
N ALA A 49 -5.84 2.17 14.35
CA ALA A 49 -5.97 3.60 14.61
C ALA A 49 -5.53 4.47 13.42
N THR A 50 -4.65 3.96 12.55
CA THR A 50 -4.05 4.75 11.46
C THR A 50 -4.64 4.39 10.10
N PHE A 51 -5.01 3.14 9.88
CA PHE A 51 -5.52 2.68 8.58
C PHE A 51 -7.04 2.78 8.48
N TYR A 52 -7.74 2.38 9.55
CA TYR A 52 -9.20 2.24 9.55
C TYR A 52 -9.94 3.40 10.21
N ARG A 53 -9.25 4.25 10.98
CA ARG A 53 -9.87 5.30 11.82
C ARG A 53 -9.03 6.57 11.93
N ASN A 54 -8.76 7.25 10.81
CA ASN A 54 -8.07 8.54 10.87
C ASN A 54 -8.94 9.63 11.49
N LEU A 55 -8.30 10.67 12.02
CA LEU A 55 -8.98 11.84 12.59
C LEU A 55 -9.72 12.64 11.52
N ASP A 56 -9.09 12.78 10.34
CA ASP A 56 -9.56 13.59 9.22
C ASP A 56 -9.13 12.98 7.87
N ALA A 57 -9.76 13.45 6.78
CA ALA A 57 -9.52 12.95 5.42
C ALA A 57 -8.10 13.22 4.93
N LYS A 58 -7.50 14.37 5.29
CA LYS A 58 -6.14 14.72 4.87
C LYS A 58 -5.12 13.77 5.49
N SER A 59 -5.31 13.41 6.76
CA SER A 59 -4.52 12.39 7.44
C SER A 59 -4.65 11.02 6.75
N ALA A 60 -5.87 10.60 6.38
CA ALA A 60 -6.08 9.35 5.64
C ALA A 60 -5.35 9.37 4.28
N HIS A 61 -5.45 10.47 3.54
CA HIS A 61 -4.74 10.65 2.27
C HIS A 61 -3.22 10.57 2.44
N ALA A 62 -2.68 11.25 3.46
CA ALA A 62 -1.25 11.22 3.74
C ALA A 62 -0.78 9.81 4.12
N THR A 63 -1.56 9.09 4.94
CA THR A 63 -1.29 7.69 5.31
C THR A 63 -1.26 6.79 4.07
N PHE A 64 -2.26 6.91 3.18
CA PHE A 64 -2.33 6.16 1.93
C PHE A 64 -1.09 6.39 1.04
N LEU A 65 -0.71 7.65 0.83
CA LEU A 65 0.44 7.99 -0.01
C LEU A 65 1.78 7.58 0.61
N LYS A 66 1.94 7.73 1.92
CA LYS A 66 3.14 7.24 2.65
C LYS A 66 3.30 5.74 2.50
N ALA A 67 2.21 4.99 2.64
CA ALA A 67 2.23 3.55 2.47
C ALA A 67 2.69 3.15 1.06
N ILE A 68 2.19 3.82 0.01
CA ILE A 68 2.66 3.60 -1.36
C ILE A 68 4.16 3.89 -1.50
N GLY A 69 4.64 5.01 -0.94
CA GLY A 69 6.06 5.36 -0.94
C GLY A 69 6.94 4.31 -0.25
N MET A 70 6.48 3.75 0.87
CA MET A 70 7.19 2.68 1.59
C MET A 70 7.26 1.37 0.80
N ILE A 71 6.21 1.02 0.06
CA ILE A 71 6.20 -0.15 -0.83
C ILE A 71 7.25 0.02 -1.93
N ASP A 72 7.32 1.21 -2.55
CA ASP A 72 8.34 1.50 -3.55
C ASP A 72 9.75 1.46 -2.94
N GLU A 73 9.94 2.05 -1.76
CA GLU A 73 11.22 2.01 -1.06
C GLU A 73 11.68 0.58 -0.78
N ALA A 74 10.77 -0.28 -0.28
CA ALA A 74 11.06 -1.70 -0.08
C ALA A 74 11.45 -2.38 -1.40
N ASN A 75 10.74 -2.08 -2.49
CA ASN A 75 11.04 -2.60 -3.82
C ASN A 75 12.42 -2.16 -4.33
N THR A 76 12.80 -0.89 -4.16
CA THR A 76 14.14 -0.39 -4.52
C THR A 76 15.26 -1.03 -3.68
N LEU A 77 14.95 -1.47 -2.46
CA LEU A 77 15.87 -2.27 -1.64
C LEU A 77 15.89 -3.76 -2.05
N GLY A 78 15.20 -4.14 -3.13
CA GLY A 78 15.12 -5.52 -3.62
C GLY A 78 14.28 -6.40 -2.70
N MET A 79 13.15 -5.89 -2.22
CA MET A 79 12.09 -6.66 -1.59
C MET A 79 10.81 -6.44 -2.40
N ALA A 80 10.40 -7.45 -3.17
CA ALA A 80 9.19 -7.33 -3.98
C ALA A 80 7.96 -6.98 -3.11
N PRO A 81 6.99 -6.19 -3.60
CA PRO A 81 5.84 -5.75 -2.81
C PRO A 81 5.06 -6.89 -2.14
N THR A 82 4.91 -8.03 -2.83
CA THR A 82 4.25 -9.22 -2.25
C THR A 82 5.01 -9.76 -1.05
N VAL A 83 6.32 -9.95 -1.19
CA VAL A 83 7.23 -10.41 -0.12
C VAL A 83 7.28 -9.39 1.02
N TYR A 84 7.19 -8.10 0.71
CA TYR A 84 7.16 -7.04 1.72
C TYR A 84 5.91 -7.17 2.61
N PHE A 85 4.73 -7.33 2.01
CA PHE A 85 3.51 -7.57 2.80
C PHE A 85 3.56 -8.88 3.57
N ASP A 86 4.12 -9.95 3.02
CA ASP A 86 4.31 -11.20 3.77
C ASP A 86 5.20 -10.99 5.01
N GLN A 87 6.15 -10.03 4.98
CA GLN A 87 6.96 -9.65 6.14
C GLN A 87 6.21 -8.75 7.13
N VAL A 88 5.43 -7.79 6.61
CA VAL A 88 4.59 -6.88 7.41
C VAL A 88 3.57 -7.66 8.22
N PHE A 89 2.87 -8.60 7.60
CA PHE A 89 1.82 -9.37 8.25
C PHE A 89 2.32 -10.61 8.99
N LYS A 90 3.64 -10.92 9.00
CA LYS A 90 4.22 -12.11 9.67
C LYS A 90 3.46 -12.44 10.96
N HIS A 91 2.63 -13.47 10.86
CA HIS A 91 2.26 -14.28 12.00
C HIS A 91 3.56 -14.84 12.55
N ASP A 92 3.84 -14.63 13.84
CA ASP A 92 5.08 -15.09 14.46
C ASP A 92 5.36 -16.55 14.09
N ASP A 93 6.63 -16.82 13.81
CA ASP A 93 7.15 -18.04 13.18
C ASP A 93 6.90 -19.35 13.95
N ASP A 94 6.17 -19.33 15.07
CA ASP A 94 5.69 -20.54 15.77
C ASP A 94 4.53 -21.26 15.05
N LEU A 95 3.91 -20.63 14.04
CA LEU A 95 2.89 -21.25 13.19
C LEU A 95 3.41 -21.78 11.85
N LYS A 96 4.73 -21.76 11.61
CA LYS A 96 5.38 -22.37 10.42
C LYS A 96 5.38 -23.91 10.41
N THR A 97 4.52 -24.53 11.21
CA THR A 97 4.21 -25.96 11.13
C THR A 97 2.91 -26.20 10.38
N GLN A 98 2.75 -25.64 9.18
CA GLN A 98 1.77 -26.10 8.19
C GLN A 98 2.05 -25.46 6.83
N LEU A 99 3.06 -26.01 6.15
CA LEU A 99 3.23 -25.90 4.71
C LEU A 99 1.90 -26.25 4.00
N GLY A 100 1.36 -25.30 3.23
CA GLY A 100 0.39 -25.59 2.18
C GLY A 100 -1.06 -25.14 2.38
N ARG A 101 -1.35 -24.09 3.16
CA ARG A 101 -2.68 -23.47 3.11
C ARG A 101 -2.68 -22.14 2.36
N GLU A 102 -3.63 -22.09 1.43
CA GLU A 102 -3.91 -21.05 0.46
C GLU A 102 -4.15 -19.68 1.12
N TYR A 103 -4.10 -18.64 0.30
CA TYR A 103 -4.45 -17.24 0.59
C TYR A 103 -5.83 -17.02 1.26
N GLU A 104 -6.59 -18.08 1.56
CA GLU A 104 -7.95 -18.04 2.13
C GLU A 104 -8.00 -17.75 3.63
N ASP A 105 -6.94 -17.97 4.40
CA ASP A 105 -6.94 -17.83 5.88
C ASP A 105 -6.36 -16.47 6.38
N LEU A 106 -6.19 -15.46 5.52
CA LEU A 106 -5.78 -14.12 5.99
C LEU A 106 -6.94 -13.44 6.72
N PRO A 107 -6.73 -12.83 7.91
CA PRO A 107 -7.74 -12.01 8.55
C PRO A 107 -8.28 -10.96 7.57
N ALA A 108 -9.60 -10.77 7.54
CA ALA A 108 -10.26 -9.91 6.53
C ALA A 108 -9.64 -8.49 6.44
N ARG A 109 -9.14 -7.97 7.56
CA ARG A 109 -8.41 -6.68 7.63
C ARG A 109 -7.04 -6.72 6.94
N GLU A 110 -6.27 -7.78 7.09
CA GLU A 110 -4.96 -7.89 6.43
C GLU A 110 -5.13 -7.97 4.92
N ARG A 111 -6.09 -8.78 4.47
CA ARG A 111 -6.45 -8.87 3.05
C ARG A 111 -6.86 -7.49 2.50
N LEU A 112 -7.77 -6.80 3.18
CA LEU A 112 -8.24 -5.47 2.76
C LEU A 112 -7.10 -4.45 2.68
N ALA A 113 -6.22 -4.42 3.68
CA ALA A 113 -5.05 -3.53 3.68
C ALA A 113 -4.08 -3.85 2.54
N ARG A 114 -3.75 -5.14 2.36
CA ARG A 114 -2.88 -5.61 1.28
C ARG A 114 -3.43 -5.21 -0.08
N GLU A 115 -4.69 -5.51 -0.36
CA GLU A 115 -5.32 -5.24 -1.66
C GLU A 115 -5.42 -3.75 -1.95
N THR A 116 -5.85 -2.94 -0.96
CA THR A 116 -5.92 -1.48 -1.08
C THR A 116 -4.57 -0.90 -1.45
N LEU A 117 -3.53 -1.26 -0.71
CA LEU A 117 -2.20 -0.68 -0.89
C LEU A 117 -1.49 -1.20 -2.14
N MET A 118 -1.67 -2.47 -2.50
CA MET A 118 -1.15 -3.02 -3.76
C MET A 118 -1.79 -2.34 -4.97
N ARG A 119 -3.11 -2.12 -4.94
CA ARG A 119 -3.82 -1.38 -6.00
C ARG A 119 -3.33 0.06 -6.09
N GLY A 120 -3.18 0.73 -4.94
CA GLY A 120 -2.61 2.07 -4.87
C GLY A 120 -1.19 2.15 -5.46
N TYR A 121 -0.33 1.18 -5.12
CA TYR A 121 1.02 1.09 -5.68
C TYR A 121 1.02 0.89 -7.20
N GLN A 122 0.18 -0.02 -7.71
CA GLN A 122 0.03 -0.26 -9.14
C GLN A 122 -0.45 1.00 -9.89
N HIS A 123 -1.42 1.73 -9.33
CA HIS A 123 -1.88 2.98 -9.92
C HIS A 123 -0.79 4.06 -9.87
N ALA A 124 -0.01 4.15 -8.78
CA ALA A 124 1.11 5.08 -8.70
C ALA A 124 2.19 4.81 -9.76
N LEU A 125 2.44 3.53 -10.08
CA LEU A 125 3.28 3.15 -11.23
C LEU A 125 2.67 3.61 -12.56
N GLN A 126 1.37 3.39 -12.76
CA GLN A 126 0.67 3.79 -13.99
C GLN A 126 0.65 5.31 -14.21
N PHE A 127 0.64 6.09 -13.13
CA PHE A 127 0.66 7.55 -13.18
C PHE A 127 2.07 8.15 -13.14
N SER A 128 3.13 7.35 -13.30
CA SER A 128 4.52 7.85 -13.33
C SER A 128 4.91 8.62 -12.05
N MET A 129 4.30 8.27 -10.91
CA MET A 129 4.51 8.92 -9.60
C MET A 129 5.74 8.40 -8.87
N LEU A 130 6.32 7.29 -9.37
CA LEU A 130 7.43 6.58 -8.76
C LEU A 130 8.71 6.65 -9.60
N ASP A 131 8.73 7.39 -10.70
CA ASP A 131 9.87 7.39 -11.62
C ASP A 131 11.02 8.24 -11.12
N GLU A 132 10.70 9.37 -10.49
CA GLU A 132 11.66 10.39 -10.08
C GLU A 132 11.87 10.39 -8.56
N PRO A 133 13.12 10.59 -8.08
CA PRO A 133 13.41 10.70 -6.65
C PRO A 133 12.62 11.80 -5.93
N GLU A 134 12.34 12.91 -6.61
CA GLU A 134 11.57 14.03 -6.04
C GLU A 134 10.12 13.63 -5.77
N LYS A 135 9.49 12.90 -6.71
CA LYS A 135 8.12 12.39 -6.55
C LYS A 135 8.03 11.34 -5.44
N ARG A 136 9.04 10.45 -5.34
CA ARG A 136 9.14 9.51 -4.22
C ARG A 136 9.28 10.23 -2.88
N ALA A 137 10.03 11.33 -2.83
CA ALA A 137 10.18 12.13 -1.62
C ALA A 137 8.87 12.81 -1.19
N LEU A 138 8.01 13.21 -2.14
CA LEU A 138 6.66 13.70 -1.84
C LEU A 138 5.77 12.60 -1.26
N LEU A 139 5.77 11.41 -1.85
CA LEU A 139 5.02 10.26 -1.32
C LEU A 139 5.46 9.90 0.10
N ALA A 140 6.76 9.91 0.38
CA ALA A 140 7.29 9.67 1.73
C ALA A 140 6.81 10.71 2.76
N LYS A 141 6.45 11.92 2.32
CA LYS A 141 5.83 12.95 3.16
C LYS A 141 4.31 12.83 3.26
N GLY A 142 3.68 11.99 2.44
CA GLY A 142 2.23 11.86 2.32
C GLY A 142 1.61 12.93 1.43
N GLU A 143 2.39 13.45 0.48
CA GLU A 143 1.98 14.47 -0.48
C GLU A 143 1.84 13.84 -1.86
N LEU A 144 0.79 14.24 -2.60
CA LEU A 144 0.50 13.70 -3.92
C LEU A 144 1.46 14.33 -4.93
N PRO A 145 2.39 13.59 -5.55
CA PRO A 145 3.23 14.12 -6.61
C PRO A 145 2.40 14.36 -7.87
N GLU A 146 2.90 15.23 -8.76
CA GLU A 146 2.34 15.34 -10.10
C GLU A 146 2.63 14.05 -10.88
N GLY A 147 1.55 13.42 -11.38
CA GLY A 147 1.60 12.24 -12.23
C GLY A 147 1.25 12.56 -13.69
N ASP A 148 1.65 11.66 -14.58
CA ASP A 148 1.22 11.66 -15.99
C ASP A 148 0.64 10.26 -16.33
N PRO A 149 -0.66 10.16 -16.65
CA PRO A 149 -1.66 11.24 -16.65
C PRO A 149 -1.94 11.79 -15.24
N LYS A 150 -2.49 13.02 -15.16
CA LYS A 150 -2.84 13.64 -13.87
C LYS A 150 -3.82 12.76 -13.10
N ALA A 151 -3.47 12.46 -11.86
CA ALA A 151 -4.30 11.69 -10.96
C ALA A 151 -4.72 12.50 -9.73
N THR A 152 -5.73 11.99 -9.05
CA THR A 152 -6.25 12.50 -7.79
C THR A 152 -6.57 11.34 -6.86
N ILE A 153 -6.64 11.62 -5.56
CA ILE A 153 -7.16 10.67 -4.58
C ILE A 153 -8.68 10.80 -4.57
N ALA A 154 -9.35 9.72 -4.91
CA ALA A 154 -10.81 9.62 -4.90
C ALA A 154 -11.27 8.64 -3.82
N ASN A 155 -12.55 8.77 -3.45
CA ASN A 155 -13.24 7.82 -2.60
C ASN A 155 -13.96 6.78 -3.46
N VAL A 156 -13.82 5.50 -3.11
CA VAL A 156 -14.55 4.39 -3.76
C VAL A 156 -16.03 4.47 -3.39
N ILE A 157 -16.33 4.60 -2.09
CA ILE A 157 -17.65 4.85 -1.52
C ILE A 157 -17.78 6.35 -1.24
N ASP A 158 -18.81 6.96 -1.80
CA ASP A 158 -19.08 8.38 -1.65
C ASP A 158 -19.37 8.73 -0.17
N PRO A 159 -18.61 9.66 0.45
CA PRO A 159 -18.84 10.10 1.83
C PRO A 159 -20.23 10.68 2.09
N THR A 160 -20.92 11.17 1.06
CA THR A 160 -22.30 11.66 1.19
C THR A 160 -23.29 10.51 1.47
N VAL A 161 -22.95 9.28 1.08
CA VAL A 161 -23.73 8.06 1.34
C VAL A 161 -23.43 7.51 2.72
N SER A 162 -22.16 7.55 3.13
CA SER A 162 -21.71 7.08 4.44
C SER A 162 -20.65 8.04 5.01
N PRO A 163 -21.06 9.01 5.84
CA PRO A 163 -20.13 9.97 6.45
C PRO A 163 -19.06 9.28 7.29
N GLY A 164 -17.81 9.77 7.20
CA GLY A 164 -16.65 9.20 7.88
C GLY A 164 -15.85 8.22 7.03
N MET A 165 -16.37 7.76 5.89
CA MET A 165 -15.63 6.89 4.96
C MET A 165 -14.42 7.59 4.34
N GLU A 166 -14.42 8.92 4.24
CA GLU A 166 -13.28 9.72 3.80
C GLU A 166 -12.06 9.63 4.73
N LYS A 167 -12.24 9.09 5.94
CA LYS A 167 -11.19 8.94 6.97
C LYS A 167 -10.59 7.53 7.01
N ILE A 168 -11.04 6.65 6.13
CA ILE A 168 -10.67 5.23 6.10
C ILE A 168 -9.80 5.00 4.86
N VAL A 169 -8.54 4.59 5.06
CA VAL A 169 -7.59 4.38 3.96
C VAL A 169 -8.09 3.36 2.92
N PRO A 170 -8.73 2.23 3.30
CA PRO A 170 -9.37 1.32 2.34
C PRO A 170 -10.35 1.96 1.35
N ASN A 171 -10.95 3.10 1.70
CA ASN A 171 -11.88 3.80 0.83
C ASN A 171 -11.18 4.70 -0.20
N LEU A 172 -9.85 4.82 -0.13
CA LEU A 172 -9.08 5.70 -1.00
C LEU A 172 -8.49 4.94 -2.18
N GLU A 173 -8.42 5.62 -3.31
CA GLU A 173 -7.74 5.11 -4.50
C GLU A 173 -7.16 6.26 -5.33
N LEU A 174 -6.13 5.96 -6.11
CA LEU A 174 -5.65 6.86 -7.16
C LEU A 174 -6.50 6.66 -8.41
N ARG A 175 -7.04 7.75 -8.96
CA ARG A 175 -7.82 7.75 -10.21
C ARG A 175 -7.40 8.91 -11.10
N PRO A 176 -7.62 8.82 -12.42
CA PRO A 176 -7.48 9.97 -13.29
C PRO A 176 -8.48 11.06 -12.88
N VAL A 177 -8.13 12.32 -13.11
CA VAL A 177 -9.04 13.45 -12.84
C VAL A 177 -10.30 13.32 -13.70
N LYS A 178 -11.44 13.02 -13.08
CA LYS A 178 -12.76 13.01 -13.74
C LYS A 178 -13.39 14.40 -13.68
N ALA A 179 -14.27 14.71 -14.63
CA ALA A 179 -15.12 15.90 -14.56
C ALA A 179 -16.03 15.82 -13.33
N ALA A 180 -16.18 16.93 -12.61
CA ALA A 180 -17.00 17.00 -11.41
C ALA A 180 -18.48 16.64 -11.73
N GLY A 181 -19.09 15.81 -10.89
CA GLY A 181 -20.51 15.44 -11.02
C GLY A 181 -20.83 14.37 -12.07
N ALA A 182 -19.82 13.71 -12.66
CA ALA A 182 -20.06 12.55 -13.51
C ALA A 182 -20.76 11.42 -12.71
N PRO A 183 -21.82 10.81 -13.23
CA PRO A 183 -22.48 9.69 -12.55
C PRO A 183 -21.51 8.51 -12.41
N PRO A 184 -21.64 7.68 -11.36
CA PRO A 184 -20.81 6.50 -11.19
C PRO A 184 -21.01 5.53 -12.36
N THR A 185 -19.90 4.95 -12.83
CA THR A 185 -19.93 3.87 -13.82
C THR A 185 -20.33 2.54 -13.17
N ASP A 186 -20.69 1.55 -13.98
CA ASP A 186 -21.00 0.20 -13.45
C ASP A 186 -19.80 -0.42 -12.72
N LEU A 187 -18.57 -0.10 -13.15
CA LEU A 187 -17.35 -0.48 -12.46
C LEU A 187 -17.21 0.23 -11.11
N ASP A 188 -17.53 1.52 -11.05
CA ASP A 188 -17.54 2.28 -9.79
C ASP A 188 -18.59 1.71 -8.81
N VAL A 189 -19.78 1.33 -9.32
CA VAL A 189 -20.84 0.68 -8.54
C VAL A 189 -20.39 -0.69 -8.02
N ALA A 190 -19.78 -1.52 -8.87
CA ALA A 190 -19.28 -2.83 -8.47
C ALA A 190 -18.16 -2.71 -7.41
N ALA A 191 -17.23 -1.77 -7.60
CA ALA A 191 -16.16 -1.49 -6.66
C ALA A 191 -16.69 -1.03 -5.30
N ALA A 192 -17.65 -0.09 -5.28
CA ALA A 192 -18.28 0.38 -4.05
C ALA A 192 -19.01 -0.73 -3.29
N LYS A 193 -19.72 -1.62 -4.01
CA LYS A 193 -20.39 -2.77 -3.40
C LYS A 193 -19.41 -3.79 -2.82
N SER A 194 -18.35 -4.14 -3.57
CA SER A 194 -17.32 -5.07 -3.10
C SER A 194 -16.66 -4.53 -1.85
N LEU A 195 -16.23 -3.27 -1.89
CA LEU A 195 -15.58 -2.63 -0.76
C LEU A 195 -16.47 -2.55 0.47
N ALA A 196 -17.76 -2.22 0.32
CA ALA A 196 -18.70 -2.18 1.44
C ALA A 196 -18.80 -3.55 2.14
N SER A 197 -18.83 -4.64 1.37
CA SER A 197 -18.87 -5.99 1.91
C SER A 197 -17.55 -6.39 2.57
N GLU A 198 -16.41 -6.04 1.97
CA GLU A 198 -15.08 -6.27 2.56
C GLU A 198 -14.90 -5.50 3.88
N LEU A 199 -15.37 -4.25 3.95
CA LEU A 199 -15.35 -3.43 5.16
C LEU A 199 -16.22 -4.01 6.26
N SER A 200 -17.39 -4.57 5.92
CA SER A 200 -18.26 -5.22 6.90
C SER A 200 -17.65 -6.53 7.40
N ALA A 201 -17.14 -7.37 6.49
CA ALA A 201 -16.44 -8.61 6.83
C ALA A 201 -15.19 -8.36 7.71
N ALA A 202 -14.53 -7.22 7.52
CA ALA A 202 -13.42 -6.76 8.33
C ALA A 202 -13.85 -6.12 9.67
N ASN A 203 -15.14 -6.05 9.99
CA ASN A 203 -15.70 -5.36 11.17
C ASN A 203 -15.24 -3.89 11.25
N VAL A 204 -15.06 -3.24 10.11
CA VAL A 204 -14.74 -1.80 10.03
C VAL A 204 -16.02 -0.98 10.06
N ILE A 205 -17.06 -1.49 9.40
CA ILE A 205 -18.42 -0.94 9.40
C ILE A 205 -19.42 -1.99 9.87
N GLU A 206 -20.56 -1.52 10.39
CA GLU A 206 -21.69 -2.38 10.73
C GLU A 206 -22.41 -2.88 9.46
N TYR A 207 -23.09 -4.02 9.58
CA TYR A 207 -23.83 -4.63 8.47
C TYR A 207 -24.95 -3.71 7.94
N GLU A 208 -25.58 -2.93 8.81
CA GLU A 208 -26.60 -1.94 8.44
C GLU A 208 -26.00 -0.84 7.57
N ALA A 209 -24.74 -0.45 7.80
CA ALA A 209 -24.05 0.53 6.98
C ALA A 209 -23.73 -0.03 5.59
N GLU A 210 -23.24 -1.27 5.51
CA GLU A 210 -23.05 -1.98 4.23
C GLU A 210 -24.35 -1.99 3.42
N LYS A 211 -25.45 -2.43 4.03
CA LYS A 211 -26.76 -2.51 3.36
C LYS A 211 -27.20 -1.17 2.79
N ARG A 212 -27.08 -0.08 3.56
CA ARG A 212 -27.43 1.28 3.09
C ARG A 212 -26.59 1.70 1.88
N ILE A 213 -25.28 1.42 1.90
CA ILE A 213 -24.36 1.76 0.81
C ILE A 213 -24.76 0.96 -0.44
N VAL A 214 -24.94 -0.35 -0.32
CA VAL A 214 -25.32 -1.23 -1.43
C VAL A 214 -26.66 -0.80 -2.04
N ASP A 215 -27.67 -0.51 -1.21
CA ASP A 215 -28.99 -0.07 -1.67
C ASP A 215 -28.93 1.26 -2.44
N HIS A 216 -28.07 2.20 -2.00
CA HIS A 216 -27.87 3.48 -2.70
C HIS A 216 -27.35 3.27 -4.12
N TYR A 217 -26.29 2.48 -4.28
CA TYR A 217 -25.69 2.25 -5.60
C TYR A 217 -26.58 1.41 -6.53
N LEU A 218 -27.36 0.47 -5.99
CA LEU A 218 -28.33 -0.30 -6.78
C LEU A 218 -29.45 0.58 -7.33
N LYS A 219 -30.01 1.48 -6.53
CA LYS A 219 -31.08 2.40 -6.96
C LYS A 219 -30.59 3.36 -8.04
N ASN A 220 -29.36 3.86 -7.93
CA ASN A 220 -28.79 4.76 -8.92
C ASN A 220 -28.46 4.05 -10.24
N ALA A 221 -28.00 2.80 -10.19
CA ALA A 221 -27.78 1.99 -11.39
C ALA A 221 -29.10 1.66 -12.13
N ALA A 222 -30.15 1.31 -11.39
CA ALA A 222 -31.47 1.05 -11.96
C ALA A 222 -32.12 2.32 -12.56
N GLY A 223 -31.99 3.46 -11.87
CA GLY A 223 -32.51 4.74 -12.36
C GLY A 223 -31.80 5.27 -13.61
N LYS A 224 -30.54 4.86 -13.84
CA LYS A 224 -29.79 5.17 -15.07
C LYS A 224 -30.28 4.32 -16.25
N LYS A 225 -30.42 3.00 -16.07
CA LYS A 225 -30.95 2.11 -17.11
C LYS A 225 -32.36 2.50 -17.56
N ALA A 226 -33.24 2.86 -16.63
CA ALA A 226 -34.60 3.30 -16.95
C ALA A 226 -34.66 4.62 -17.74
N LYS A 227 -33.63 5.48 -17.64
CA LYS A 227 -33.52 6.70 -18.44
C LYS A 227 -32.94 6.44 -19.83
N GLU A 228 -31.95 5.55 -19.93
CA GLU A 228 -31.35 5.15 -21.20
C GLU A 228 -32.31 4.32 -22.08
N GLU A 229 -33.27 3.60 -21.50
CA GLU A 229 -34.33 2.89 -22.26
C GLU A 229 -35.51 3.78 -22.68
N ALA A 230 -35.58 5.01 -22.18
CA ALA A 230 -36.67 5.96 -22.45
C ALA A 230 -36.30 7.04 -23.49
N GLU A 231 -35.03 7.09 -23.92
CA GLU A 231 -34.50 7.92 -25.01
C GLU A 231 -34.32 7.10 -26.30
#